data_AF-A0A4R1PWV3-F1
#
_entry.id   AF-A0A4R1PWV3-F1
#
_cell.length_a   1.000
_cell.length_b   1.000
_cell.length_c   1.000
_cell.angle_alpha   90.00
_cell.angle_beta   90.00
_cell.angle_gamma   90.00
#
_symmetry.space_group_name_H-M   'P 1'
#
loop_
_entity.id
_entity.type
_entity.pdbx_description
1 polymer ?
#
loop_
_entity_poly.entity_id
_entity_poly.type
_entity_poly.pdbx_seq_one_letter_code
_entity_poly.pdbx_strand_id
1 'polypeptide(L)'
;MSRNVVKYAFLVCLLLLINLWGVSAGQCSNFTTDITEETLWISLDVSPQQKKQIDAIIAESYSQVKKFHKKQGSNDIYDFNNLFILLQYTSKMNDIRKSTSDRIMQVLDTKQKLEFEKQLQQVNDASYKSTVLMLSLDLTDTQKKLVVTSLLKTQKKIWEILSRKSSSWEEKRKKLNRINKLQIVSAKLSKEQRTRMAQWNIMFSSDTY
;
A
#
# COMPACT_ATOMS: atom_id res chain seq x y z
N MET A 1 -9.39 -9.16 -31.03
CA MET A 1 -9.09 -8.40 -29.79
C MET A 1 -7.97 -7.42 -30.10
N SER A 2 -8.22 -6.11 -30.10
CA SER A 2 -7.24 -5.14 -30.64
C SER A 2 -6.04 -5.00 -29.69
N ARG A 3 -4.82 -4.97 -30.26
CA ARG A 3 -3.54 -4.76 -29.55
C ARG A 3 -3.54 -3.53 -28.62
N ASN A 4 -4.48 -2.61 -28.79
CA ASN A 4 -4.61 -1.40 -27.99
C ASN A 4 -5.23 -1.68 -26.61
N VAL A 5 -6.20 -2.60 -26.50
CA VAL A 5 -6.84 -2.94 -25.22
C VAL A 5 -5.83 -3.53 -24.21
N VAL A 6 -4.90 -4.35 -24.70
CA VAL A 6 -3.83 -4.96 -23.90
C VAL A 6 -2.86 -3.90 -23.35
N LYS A 7 -2.56 -2.86 -24.13
CA LYS A 7 -1.66 -1.76 -23.71
C LYS A 7 -2.31 -0.88 -22.64
N TYR A 8 -3.60 -0.56 -22.76
CA TYR A 8 -4.32 0.22 -21.76
C TYR A 8 -4.49 -0.55 -20.45
N ALA A 9 -4.75 -1.86 -20.51
CA ALA A 9 -4.83 -2.70 -19.32
C ALA A 9 -3.50 -2.76 -18.55
N PHE A 10 -2.37 -2.83 -19.26
CA PHE A 10 -1.03 -2.82 -18.65
C PHE A 10 -0.72 -1.49 -17.96
N LEU A 11 -0.93 -0.36 -18.64
CA LEU A 11 -0.69 1.00 -18.12
C LEU A 11 -1.57 1.31 -16.91
N VAL A 12 -2.79 0.78 -16.89
CA VAL A 12 -3.70 1.01 -15.78
C VAL A 12 -3.43 0.05 -14.62
N CYS A 13 -3.04 -1.21 -14.85
CA CYS A 13 -2.48 -2.04 -13.78
C CYS A 13 -1.24 -1.41 -13.14
N LEU A 14 -0.39 -0.75 -13.94
CA LEU A 14 0.78 -0.02 -13.48
C LEU A 14 0.39 1.17 -12.59
N LEU A 15 -0.55 2.02 -13.02
CA LEU A 15 -1.04 3.14 -12.22
C LEU A 15 -1.76 2.70 -10.94
N LEU A 16 -2.50 1.59 -10.98
CA LEU A 16 -3.20 1.05 -9.81
C LEU A 16 -2.24 0.45 -8.80
N LEU A 17 -1.20 -0.25 -9.24
CA LEU A 17 -0.17 -0.78 -8.33
C LEU A 17 0.61 0.38 -7.69
N ILE A 18 0.97 1.42 -8.43
CA ILE A 18 1.66 2.60 -7.88
C ILE A 18 0.81 3.30 -6.80
N ASN A 19 -0.50 3.48 -7.04
CA ASN A 19 -1.37 4.20 -6.09
C ASN A 19 -1.88 3.32 -4.92
N LEU A 20 -2.05 2.01 -5.11
CA LEU A 20 -2.42 1.08 -4.03
C LEU A 20 -1.28 0.86 -3.04
N TRP A 21 -0.04 0.98 -3.53
CA TRP A 21 1.14 0.90 -2.71
C TRP A 21 1.56 2.26 -2.13
N GLY A 22 1.13 3.38 -2.75
CA GLY A 22 1.22 4.73 -2.18
C GLY A 22 2.48 5.49 -2.55
N VAL A 23 2.93 5.42 -3.80
CA VAL A 23 4.21 6.02 -4.21
C VAL A 23 4.08 7.51 -4.54
N SER A 24 4.98 8.33 -3.99
CA SER A 24 5.49 9.55 -4.63
C SER A 24 6.92 9.29 -5.13
N ALA A 25 7.26 9.75 -6.34
CA ALA A 25 8.53 9.41 -6.98
C ALA A 25 9.73 10.06 -6.25
N GLY A 26 10.59 9.23 -5.65
CA GLY A 26 11.85 9.60 -4.99
C GLY A 26 12.65 8.35 -4.61
N GLN A 27 13.97 8.47 -4.60
CA GLN A 27 15.09 7.49 -4.64
C GLN A 27 15.10 6.21 -3.75
N CYS A 28 15.50 5.08 -4.39
CA CYS A 28 15.61 3.69 -3.92
C CYS A 28 16.49 3.34 -2.68
N SER A 29 15.91 2.62 -1.71
CA SER A 29 16.59 1.67 -0.80
C SER A 29 15.63 0.65 -0.13
N ASN A 30 16.10 -0.60 -0.01
CA ASN A 30 15.59 -1.75 0.79
C ASN A 30 14.16 -2.31 0.56
N PHE A 31 14.10 -3.62 0.24
CA PHE A 31 12.89 -4.35 -0.17
C PHE A 31 12.24 -5.19 0.95
N THR A 32 12.75 -5.12 2.18
CA THR A 32 12.42 -6.07 3.24
C THR A 32 11.24 -5.67 4.12
N THR A 33 10.64 -4.51 3.89
CA THR A 33 9.59 -4.03 4.77
C THR A 33 8.21 -4.32 4.17
N ASP A 34 7.52 -5.33 4.73
CA ASP A 34 6.05 -5.48 4.72
C ASP A 34 5.32 -4.26 5.33
N ILE A 35 6.06 -3.20 5.63
CA ILE A 35 5.63 -1.99 6.31
C ILE A 35 5.01 -1.08 5.27
N THR A 36 3.71 -0.89 5.43
CA THR A 36 2.94 0.15 4.76
C THR A 36 3.21 1.51 5.40
N GLU A 37 2.98 2.60 4.67
CA GLU A 37 3.03 3.94 5.27
C GLU A 37 2.10 4.04 6.48
N GLU A 38 0.91 3.42 6.40
CA GLU A 38 -0.05 3.44 7.50
C GLU A 38 0.44 2.70 8.77
N THR A 39 1.35 1.72 8.61
CA THR A 39 2.00 1.05 9.76
C THR A 39 3.09 1.90 10.42
N LEU A 40 3.69 2.85 9.70
CA LEU A 40 4.69 3.75 10.28
C LEU A 40 4.07 4.67 11.34
N TRP A 41 2.86 5.16 11.10
CA TRP A 41 2.14 6.07 12.02
C TRP A 41 2.05 5.54 13.45
N ILE A 42 1.80 4.24 13.59
CA ILE A 42 1.70 3.59 14.89
C ILE A 42 3.00 2.97 15.35
N SER A 43 4.07 3.02 14.55
CA SER A 43 5.41 2.49 14.89
C SER A 43 6.32 3.56 15.52
N LEU A 44 5.95 4.83 15.37
CA LEU A 44 6.62 5.98 15.98
C LEU A 44 6.80 5.81 17.50
N ASP A 45 7.97 6.24 17.98
CA ASP A 45 8.25 6.38 19.41
C ASP A 45 7.88 7.80 19.86
N VAL A 46 6.70 7.90 20.47
CA VAL A 46 6.02 9.16 20.80
C VAL A 46 5.42 9.11 22.19
N SER A 47 5.26 10.30 22.80
CA SER A 47 4.63 10.45 24.12
C SER A 47 3.16 10.02 24.12
N PRO A 48 2.56 9.67 25.28
CA PRO A 48 1.15 9.33 25.38
C PRO A 48 0.20 10.42 24.84
N GLN A 49 0.56 11.70 25.00
CA GLN A 49 -0.20 12.84 24.49
C GLN A 49 -0.18 12.88 22.96
N GLN A 50 1.00 12.73 22.35
CA GLN A 50 1.14 12.64 20.89
C GLN A 50 0.40 11.41 20.33
N LYS A 51 0.47 10.25 21.01
CA LYS A 51 -0.29 9.04 20.63
C LYS A 51 -1.78 9.32 20.51
N LYS A 52 -2.37 10.03 21.49
CA LYS A 52 -3.79 10.41 21.46
C LYS A 52 -4.13 11.32 20.27
N GLN A 53 -3.26 12.28 19.95
CA GLN A 53 -3.45 13.16 18.80
C GLN A 53 -3.37 12.40 17.47
N ILE A 54 -2.39 11.50 17.34
CA ILE A 54 -2.23 10.64 16.15
C ILE A 54 -3.43 9.71 15.98
N ASP A 55 -3.91 9.05 17.05
CA ASP A 55 -5.11 8.20 16.99
C ASP A 55 -6.36 8.99 16.58
N ALA A 56 -6.48 10.26 17.00
CA ALA A 56 -7.58 11.14 16.58
C ALA A 56 -7.50 11.47 15.08
N ILE A 57 -6.31 11.82 14.58
CA ILE A 57 -6.05 12.08 13.15
C ILE A 57 -6.41 10.84 12.29
N ILE A 58 -5.97 9.65 12.72
CA ILE A 58 -6.27 8.37 12.04
C ILE A 58 -7.78 8.11 12.03
N ALA A 59 -8.46 8.29 13.17
CA ALA A 59 -9.90 8.04 13.28
C ALA A 59 -10.72 8.98 12.38
N GLU A 60 -10.34 10.25 12.30
CA GLU A 60 -10.98 11.22 11.40
C GLU A 60 -10.75 10.85 9.92
N SER A 61 -9.51 10.52 9.56
CA SER A 61 -9.15 10.12 8.20
C SER A 61 -9.87 8.83 7.78
N TYR A 62 -9.99 7.86 8.69
CA TYR A 62 -10.76 6.64 8.46
C TYR A 62 -12.25 6.90 8.18
N SER A 63 -12.84 7.94 8.76
CA SER A 63 -14.23 8.31 8.45
C SER A 63 -14.42 8.69 6.97
N GLN A 64 -13.41 9.32 6.37
CA GLN A 64 -13.38 9.64 4.94
C GLN A 64 -13.21 8.36 4.12
N VAL A 65 -12.23 7.53 4.48
CA VAL A 65 -11.97 6.22 3.84
C VAL A 65 -13.23 5.34 3.81
N LYS A 66 -13.98 5.27 4.92
CA LYS A 66 -15.21 4.48 5.01
C LYS A 66 -16.28 4.90 4.02
N LYS A 67 -16.39 6.20 3.71
CA LYS A 67 -17.34 6.73 2.71
C LYS A 67 -16.96 6.26 1.30
N PHE A 68 -15.66 6.21 0.98
CA PHE A 68 -15.17 5.76 -0.33
C PHE A 68 -15.20 4.24 -0.50
N HIS A 69 -14.92 3.46 0.54
CA HIS A 69 -15.02 1.99 0.49
C HIS A 69 -16.44 1.49 0.20
N LYS A 70 -17.50 2.19 0.63
CA LYS A 70 -18.89 1.77 0.38
C LYS A 70 -19.28 1.82 -1.10
N LYS A 71 -18.54 2.56 -1.94
CA LYS A 71 -18.83 2.76 -3.36
C LYS A 71 -18.08 1.80 -4.29
N GLN A 72 -17.24 0.90 -3.75
CA GLN A 72 -16.40 0.00 -4.55
C GLN A 72 -17.01 -1.40 -4.66
N GLY A 73 -17.58 -1.72 -5.83
CA GLY A 73 -17.96 -3.08 -6.23
C GLY A 73 -17.06 -3.53 -7.39
N SER A 74 -16.07 -4.39 -7.12
CA SER A 74 -15.04 -4.77 -8.09
C SER A 74 -15.46 -6.00 -8.91
N ASN A 75 -16.41 -5.86 -9.83
CA ASN A 75 -16.82 -7.02 -10.64
C ASN A 75 -16.15 -7.08 -12.01
N ASP A 76 -15.73 -5.97 -12.62
CA ASP A 76 -14.92 -6.02 -13.85
C ASP A 76 -13.94 -4.85 -13.95
N ILE A 77 -12.63 -5.10 -13.82
CA ILE A 77 -11.58 -4.08 -13.93
C ILE A 77 -11.25 -3.72 -15.38
N TYR A 78 -11.85 -4.40 -16.36
CA TYR A 78 -11.64 -4.15 -17.79
C TYR A 78 -12.72 -3.27 -18.41
N ASP A 79 -13.84 -3.07 -17.71
CA ASP A 79 -14.82 -2.05 -18.06
C ASP A 79 -14.24 -0.66 -17.76
N PHE A 80 -14.30 0.24 -18.73
CA PHE A 80 -13.70 1.57 -18.64
C PHE A 80 -14.27 2.39 -17.45
N ASN A 81 -15.56 2.26 -17.17
CA ASN A 81 -16.19 3.00 -16.06
C ASN A 81 -15.71 2.46 -14.72
N ASN A 82 -15.68 1.14 -14.55
CA ASN A 82 -15.14 0.51 -13.35
C ASN A 82 -13.66 0.83 -13.14
N LEU A 83 -12.90 0.90 -14.23
CA LEU A 83 -11.48 1.24 -14.21
C LEU A 83 -11.26 2.70 -13.79
N PHE A 84 -12.05 3.62 -14.34
CA PHE A 84 -12.03 5.03 -13.98
C PHE A 84 -12.43 5.24 -12.52
N ILE A 85 -13.49 4.56 -12.05
CA ILE A 85 -13.92 4.57 -10.65
C ILE A 85 -12.82 4.06 -9.73
N LEU A 86 -12.11 3.01 -10.14
CA LEU A 86 -10.99 2.46 -9.38
C LEU A 86 -9.80 3.42 -9.33
N LEU A 87 -9.46 4.08 -10.45
CA LEU A 87 -8.42 5.11 -10.50
C LEU A 87 -8.76 6.28 -9.57
N GLN A 88 -9.98 6.82 -9.64
CA GLN A 88 -10.44 7.88 -8.73
C GLN A 88 -10.35 7.45 -7.26
N TYR A 89 -10.74 6.21 -6.96
CA TYR A 89 -10.62 5.69 -5.61
C TYR A 89 -9.16 5.62 -5.15
N THR A 90 -8.26 5.07 -5.97
CA THR A 90 -6.85 4.95 -5.58
C THR A 90 -6.18 6.31 -5.40
N SER A 91 -6.45 7.27 -6.29
CA SER A 91 -6.01 8.66 -6.15
C SER A 91 -6.53 9.27 -4.85
N LYS A 92 -7.83 9.13 -4.55
CA LYS A 92 -8.40 9.70 -3.34
C LYS A 92 -7.84 9.07 -2.07
N MET A 93 -7.60 7.77 -2.08
CA MET A 93 -6.94 7.07 -0.97
C MET A 93 -5.52 7.58 -0.76
N ASN A 94 -4.79 7.87 -1.84
CA ASN A 94 -3.46 8.46 -1.75
C ASN A 94 -3.51 9.88 -1.15
N ASP A 95 -4.47 10.71 -1.57
CA ASP A 95 -4.67 12.04 -1.00
C ASP A 95 -4.96 11.99 0.50
N ILE A 96 -5.85 11.08 0.92
CA ILE A 96 -6.17 10.89 2.34
C ILE A 96 -4.93 10.47 3.10
N ARG A 97 -4.15 9.53 2.57
CA ARG A 97 -2.92 9.06 3.20
C ARG A 97 -1.91 10.20 3.37
N LYS A 98 -1.61 10.93 2.29
CA LYS A 98 -0.70 12.07 2.32
C LYS A 98 -1.15 13.12 3.34
N SER A 99 -2.43 13.51 3.30
CA SER A 99 -2.99 14.45 4.27
C SER A 99 -2.92 13.94 5.72
N THR A 100 -3.10 12.62 5.92
CA THR A 100 -2.94 11.99 7.25
C THR A 100 -1.50 12.10 7.74
N SER A 101 -0.53 11.74 6.89
CA SER A 101 0.90 11.82 7.19
C SER A 101 1.35 13.25 7.45
N ASP A 102 0.91 14.23 6.64
CA ASP A 102 1.21 15.65 6.85
C ASP A 102 0.73 16.14 8.21
N ARG A 103 -0.48 15.75 8.62
CA ARG A 103 -1.04 16.09 9.94
C ARG A 103 -0.30 15.38 11.07
N ILE A 104 0.12 14.13 10.89
CA ILE A 104 0.94 13.42 11.88
C ILE A 104 2.30 14.11 12.03
N MET A 105 2.95 14.50 10.93
CA MET A 105 4.21 15.25 10.98
C MET A 105 4.11 16.57 11.75
N GLN A 106 2.93 17.21 11.81
CA GLN A 106 2.73 18.41 12.63
C GLN A 106 2.72 18.14 14.14
N VAL A 107 2.47 16.89 14.56
CA VAL A 107 2.46 16.45 15.97
C VAL A 107 3.86 16.05 16.47
N LEU A 108 4.75 15.70 15.56
CA LEU A 108 6.08 15.19 15.86
C LEU A 108 7.07 16.31 16.18
N ASP A 109 8.05 16.03 17.04
CA ASP A 109 9.22 16.89 17.19
C ASP A 109 10.19 16.74 16.01
N THR A 110 11.20 17.61 15.91
CA THR A 110 12.14 17.61 14.79
C THR A 110 12.86 16.27 14.60
N LYS A 111 13.25 15.60 15.69
CA LYS A 111 13.97 14.32 15.61
C LYS A 111 13.04 13.20 15.13
N GLN A 112 11.81 13.16 15.65
CA GLN A 112 10.77 12.23 15.23
C GLN A 112 10.37 12.43 13.77
N LYS A 113 10.28 13.68 13.30
CA LYS A 113 9.99 13.99 11.88
C LYS A 113 11.05 13.43 10.95
N LEU A 114 12.34 13.70 11.23
CA LEU A 114 13.44 13.21 10.41
C LEU A 114 13.46 11.68 10.31
N GLU A 115 13.22 10.99 11.43
CA GLU A 115 13.13 9.53 11.43
C GLU A 115 11.91 9.05 10.64
N PHE A 116 10.76 9.70 10.80
CA PHE A 116 9.55 9.36 10.07
C PHE A 116 9.69 9.57 8.56
N GLU A 117 10.29 10.68 8.12
CA GLU A 117 10.57 10.97 6.71
C GLU A 117 11.53 9.94 6.10
N LYS A 118 12.58 9.56 6.83
CA LYS A 118 13.48 8.49 6.40
C LYS A 118 12.75 7.15 6.21
N GLN A 119 11.86 6.80 7.14
CA GLN A 119 11.05 5.59 7.04
C GLN A 119 10.04 5.65 5.89
N LEU A 120 9.42 6.82 5.67
CA LEU A 120 8.52 7.05 4.52
C LEU A 120 9.26 6.84 3.20
N GLN A 121 10.50 7.33 3.09
CA GLN A 121 11.32 7.15 1.91
C GLN A 121 11.56 5.67 1.62
N GLN A 122 11.95 4.89 2.64
CA GLN A 122 12.14 3.44 2.51
C GLN A 122 10.87 2.71 2.06
N VAL A 123 9.69 3.12 2.56
CA VAL A 123 8.40 2.54 2.14
C VAL A 123 8.07 2.88 0.68
N ASN A 124 8.35 4.10 0.25
CA ASN A 124 8.17 4.52 -1.15
C ASN A 124 9.04 3.67 -2.09
N ASP A 125 10.27 3.41 -1.69
CA ASP A 125 11.23 2.61 -2.45
C ASP A 125 10.83 1.15 -2.55
N ALA A 126 10.45 0.54 -1.43
CA ALA A 126 9.93 -0.82 -1.39
C ALA A 126 8.67 -0.96 -2.25
N SER A 127 7.81 0.05 -2.24
CA SER A 127 6.58 0.11 -3.05
C SER A 127 6.89 0.23 -4.55
N TYR A 128 7.86 1.07 -4.93
CA TYR A 128 8.31 1.18 -6.32
C TYR A 128 8.87 -0.15 -6.83
N LYS A 129 9.81 -0.76 -6.09
CA LYS A 129 10.38 -2.06 -6.44
C LYS A 129 9.30 -3.14 -6.55
N SER A 130 8.30 -3.11 -5.64
CA SER A 130 7.22 -4.11 -5.62
C SER A 130 6.34 -3.97 -6.86
N THR A 131 6.10 -2.73 -7.28
CA THR A 131 5.41 -2.43 -8.54
C THR A 131 6.19 -2.97 -9.73
N VAL A 132 7.50 -2.71 -9.83
CA VAL A 132 8.35 -3.19 -10.94
C VAL A 132 8.34 -4.72 -11.02
N LEU A 133 8.50 -5.40 -9.88
CA LEU A 133 8.36 -6.85 -9.78
C LEU A 133 7.00 -7.33 -10.29
N MET A 134 5.93 -6.71 -9.83
CA MET A 134 4.57 -7.08 -10.24
C MET A 134 4.35 -6.95 -11.76
N LEU A 135 5.01 -5.99 -12.39
CA LEU A 135 4.97 -5.79 -13.84
C LEU A 135 5.82 -6.81 -14.61
N SER A 136 6.91 -7.31 -14.02
CA SER A 136 7.79 -8.28 -14.66
C SER A 136 7.26 -9.73 -14.63
N LEU A 137 6.29 -10.02 -13.74
CA LEU A 137 5.75 -11.37 -13.54
C LEU A 137 4.79 -11.86 -14.64
N ASP A 138 4.55 -11.07 -15.68
CA ASP A 138 3.67 -11.39 -16.82
C ASP A 138 2.35 -12.06 -16.38
N LEU A 139 1.56 -11.31 -15.61
CA LEU A 139 0.34 -11.83 -15.02
C LEU A 139 -0.78 -11.97 -16.06
N THR A 140 -1.47 -13.11 -16.02
CA THR A 140 -2.73 -13.28 -16.76
C THR A 140 -3.79 -12.30 -16.26
N ASP A 141 -4.77 -12.00 -17.10
CA ASP A 141 -5.82 -11.03 -16.77
C ASP A 141 -6.65 -11.43 -15.54
N THR A 142 -6.87 -12.73 -15.34
CA THR A 142 -7.49 -13.27 -14.13
C THR A 142 -6.62 -13.02 -12.90
N GLN A 143 -5.30 -13.23 -12.99
CA GLN A 143 -4.38 -12.99 -11.88
C GLN A 143 -4.28 -11.51 -11.53
N LYS A 144 -4.21 -10.61 -12.52
CA LYS A 144 -4.23 -9.15 -12.32
C LYS A 144 -5.45 -8.74 -11.49
N LYS A 145 -6.64 -9.21 -11.87
CA LYS A 145 -7.90 -8.93 -11.15
C LYS A 145 -7.88 -9.43 -9.71
N LEU A 146 -7.41 -10.67 -9.49
CA LEU A 146 -7.31 -11.26 -8.16
C LEU A 146 -6.32 -10.52 -7.27
N VAL A 147 -5.18 -10.10 -7.81
CA VAL A 147 -4.19 -9.32 -7.09
C VAL A 147 -4.75 -7.95 -6.70
N VAL A 148 -5.29 -7.18 -7.65
CA VAL A 148 -5.85 -5.84 -7.38
C VAL A 148 -6.95 -5.91 -6.32
N THR A 149 -7.89 -6.85 -6.46
CA THR A 149 -8.97 -7.06 -5.49
C THR A 149 -8.44 -7.42 -4.10
N SER A 150 -7.40 -8.25 -4.02
CA SER A 150 -6.80 -8.65 -2.74
C SER A 150 -6.01 -7.51 -2.07
N LEU A 151 -5.34 -6.66 -2.86
CA LEU A 151 -4.66 -5.46 -2.37
C LEU A 151 -5.67 -4.44 -1.84
N LEU A 152 -6.78 -4.20 -2.55
CA LEU A 152 -7.88 -3.33 -2.10
C LEU A 152 -8.48 -3.82 -0.77
N LYS A 153 -8.80 -5.12 -0.67
CA LYS A 153 -9.29 -5.73 0.58
C LYS A 153 -8.29 -5.57 1.72
N THR A 154 -7.01 -5.72 1.42
CA THR A 154 -5.92 -5.54 2.38
C THR A 154 -5.83 -4.09 2.87
N GLN A 155 -5.88 -3.11 1.95
CA GLN A 155 -5.89 -1.69 2.30
C GLN A 155 -7.06 -1.36 3.23
N LYS A 156 -8.26 -1.87 2.91
CA LYS A 156 -9.43 -1.71 3.78
C LYS A 156 -9.20 -2.28 5.18
N LYS A 157 -8.65 -3.49 5.27
CA LYS A 157 -8.35 -4.15 6.54
C LYS A 157 -7.33 -3.37 7.37
N ILE A 158 -6.29 -2.81 6.76
CA ILE A 158 -5.27 -1.98 7.44
C ILE A 158 -5.94 -0.77 8.11
N TRP A 159 -6.73 -0.03 7.35
CA TRP A 159 -7.48 1.13 7.86
C TRP A 159 -8.44 0.75 8.99
N GLU A 160 -9.17 -0.36 8.85
CA GLU A 160 -10.05 -0.89 9.89
C GLU A 160 -9.30 -1.29 11.17
N ILE A 161 -8.05 -1.77 11.08
CA ILE A 161 -7.23 -2.10 12.25
C ILE A 161 -6.78 -0.81 12.94
N LEU A 162 -6.25 0.14 12.18
CA LEU A 162 -5.70 1.39 12.70
C LEU A 162 -6.74 2.24 13.42
N SER A 163 -7.96 2.29 12.87
CA SER A 163 -9.05 3.09 13.42
C SER A 163 -9.69 2.51 14.69
N ARG A 164 -9.36 1.28 15.10
CA ARG A 164 -9.97 0.65 16.29
C ARG A 164 -9.51 1.33 17.56
N LYS A 165 -10.41 2.14 18.15
CA LYS A 165 -10.18 2.85 19.42
C LYS A 165 -9.96 1.90 20.61
N SER A 166 -10.54 0.70 20.58
CA SER A 166 -10.44 -0.27 21.67
C SER A 166 -9.14 -1.06 21.69
N SER A 167 -8.31 -0.97 20.65
CA SER A 167 -7.03 -1.69 20.59
C SER A 167 -5.86 -0.78 20.93
N SER A 168 -4.91 -1.30 21.72
CA SER A 168 -3.65 -0.61 21.98
C SER A 168 -2.80 -0.53 20.70
N TRP A 169 -1.82 0.38 20.68
CA TRP A 169 -0.86 0.48 19.56
C TRP A 169 -0.12 -0.84 19.34
N GLU A 170 0.24 -1.55 20.41
CA GLU A 170 0.92 -2.83 20.29
C GLU A 170 0.02 -3.92 19.67
N GLU A 171 -1.25 -3.98 20.05
CA GLU A 171 -2.21 -4.87 19.40
C GLU A 171 -2.39 -4.54 17.92
N LYS A 172 -2.48 -3.25 17.58
CA LYS A 172 -2.58 -2.80 16.19
C LYS A 172 -1.34 -3.23 15.40
N ARG A 173 -0.12 -3.01 15.93
CA ARG A 173 1.15 -3.47 15.34
C ARG A 173 1.15 -4.99 15.12
N LYS A 174 0.79 -5.78 16.15
CA LYS A 174 0.70 -7.24 16.04
C LYS A 174 -0.27 -7.70 14.95
N LYS A 175 -1.41 -7.03 14.79
CA LYS A 175 -2.40 -7.35 13.74
C LYS A 175 -1.90 -6.95 12.35
N LEU A 176 -1.22 -5.81 12.22
CA LEU A 176 -0.68 -5.33 10.95
C LEU A 176 0.52 -6.15 10.49
N ASN A 177 1.41 -6.58 11.39
CA ASN A 177 2.55 -7.44 11.06
C ASN A 177 2.13 -8.82 10.52
N ARG A 178 0.87 -9.23 10.72
CA ARG A 178 0.31 -10.46 10.13
C ARG A 178 -0.18 -10.27 8.69
N ILE A 179 -0.18 -9.04 8.18
CA ILE A 179 -0.60 -8.71 6.82
C ILE A 179 0.64 -8.68 5.95
N ASN A 180 0.91 -9.78 5.25
CA ASN A 180 1.99 -9.84 4.27
C ASN A 180 1.40 -9.71 2.85
N LYS A 181 1.60 -8.53 2.23
CA LYS A 181 1.07 -8.22 0.88
C LYS A 181 1.71 -9.12 -0.18
N LEU A 182 3.01 -9.42 -0.05
CA LEU A 182 3.74 -10.27 -1.00
C LEU A 182 3.24 -11.72 -0.98
N GLN A 183 2.89 -12.25 0.19
CA GLN A 183 2.32 -13.59 0.34
C GLN A 183 0.92 -13.66 -0.27
N ILE A 184 0.11 -12.61 -0.08
CA ILE A 184 -1.21 -12.49 -0.70
C ILE A 184 -1.11 -12.52 -2.23
N VAL A 185 -0.13 -11.81 -2.79
CA VAL A 185 0.19 -11.83 -4.22
C VAL A 185 0.69 -13.20 -4.64
N SER A 186 1.71 -13.74 -3.97
CA SER A 186 2.36 -15.01 -4.28
C SER A 186 1.38 -16.17 -4.34
N ALA A 187 0.36 -16.17 -3.48
CA ALA A 187 -0.72 -17.16 -3.49
C ALA A 187 -1.60 -17.14 -4.76
N LYS A 188 -1.48 -16.10 -5.60
CA LYS A 188 -2.19 -15.96 -6.90
C LYS A 188 -1.28 -16.26 -8.10
N LEU A 189 0.00 -16.52 -7.87
CA LEU A 189 0.99 -16.74 -8.91
C LEU A 189 1.14 -18.23 -9.24
N SER A 190 1.49 -18.53 -10.49
CA SER A 190 1.92 -19.86 -10.90
C SER A 190 3.21 -20.27 -10.19
N LYS A 191 3.60 -21.55 -10.27
CA LYS A 191 4.87 -22.01 -9.69
C LYS A 191 6.06 -21.26 -10.29
N GLU A 192 6.09 -21.09 -11.61
CA GLU A 192 7.16 -20.39 -12.34
C GLU A 192 7.22 -18.91 -11.96
N GLN A 193 6.08 -18.24 -11.87
CA GLN A 193 6.01 -16.84 -11.43
C GLN A 193 6.49 -16.67 -9.99
N ARG A 194 6.17 -17.62 -9.09
CA ARG A 194 6.71 -17.63 -7.72
C ARG A 194 8.22 -17.82 -7.71
N THR A 195 8.77 -18.66 -8.58
CA THR A 195 10.22 -18.81 -8.72
C THR A 195 10.87 -17.52 -9.20
N ARG A 196 10.32 -16.85 -10.21
CA ARG A 196 10.81 -15.54 -10.67
C ARG A 196 10.74 -14.49 -9.56
N MET A 197 9.63 -14.45 -8.81
CA MET A 197 9.45 -13.57 -7.66
C MET A 197 10.52 -13.83 -6.58
N ALA A 198 10.82 -15.10 -6.28
CA ALA A 198 11.86 -15.47 -5.32
C ALA A 198 13.27 -15.07 -5.80
N GLN A 199 13.59 -15.29 -7.08
CA GLN A 199 14.86 -14.88 -7.68
C GLN A 199 15.04 -13.36 -7.64
N TRP A 200 13.97 -12.62 -7.93
CA TRP A 200 13.96 -11.16 -7.86
C TRP A 200 14.20 -10.69 -6.42
N ASN A 201 13.56 -11.31 -5.43
CA ASN A 201 13.80 -11.01 -4.02
C ASN A 201 15.26 -11.23 -3.62
N ILE A 202 15.92 -12.27 -4.13
CA ILE A 202 17.34 -12.54 -3.88
C ILE A 202 18.21 -11.44 -4.50
N MET A 203 17.97 -11.08 -5.77
CA MET A 203 18.75 -10.08 -6.51
C MET A 203 18.73 -8.68 -5.85
N PHE A 204 17.58 -8.25 -5.33
CA PHE A 204 17.47 -6.96 -4.63
C PHE A 204 17.80 -7.01 -3.14
N SER A 205 17.98 -8.22 -2.57
CA SER A 205 18.54 -8.42 -1.24
C SER A 205 20.07 -8.51 -1.26
N SER A 206 20.67 -8.72 -2.44
CA SER A 206 22.13 -8.79 -2.64
C SER A 206 22.80 -7.46 -2.97
N ASP A 207 22.05 -6.39 -3.21
CA ASP A 207 22.57 -5.00 -3.36
C ASP A 207 23.06 -4.39 -2.02
N THR A 208 23.29 -5.24 -1.01
CA THR A 208 23.90 -4.87 0.26
C THR A 208 25.27 -5.55 0.38
N TYR A 209 26.21 -5.17 -0.49
CA TYR A 209 27.66 -5.25 -0.26
C TYR A 209 28.37 -4.13 -1.02
#